data_AF-V6HAG6-F1
#
_entry.id   AF-V6HAG6-F1
#
_cell.length_a   1.000
_cell.length_b   1.000
_cell.length_c   1.000
_cell.angle_alpha   90.00
_cell.angle_beta   90.00
_cell.angle_gamma   90.00
#
_symmetry.space_group_name_H-M   'P 1'
#
loop_
_entity.id
_entity.type
_entity.pdbx_description
1 polymer ?
#
loop_
_entity_poly.entity_id
_entity_poly.type
_entity_poly.pdbx_seq_one_letter_code
_entity_poly.pdbx_strand_id
1 'polypeptide(L)'
;MKRSLVFARTFLIFSYIIIFGYNCAIFNRNNTPLIVQVEKHLVPEEPVPKIIAAPLYIPIGLLAGLLDLFLVHPIMRIPNAYQDTISILWTPRPENRYVTRMAFLPFSVLLTPVIFFGDLFFRSAFDVNGNVDRARIEEDPIKQVKPIQQALAENNRAAILKWLTSYSYSEPELSRSIIDKYPEDAEIRRLALQKLVGTLNDKTFPKFEDSLVGYLNKDPQSDRILLGVFRRLYSKKASEAILNLVRTRQVSKENAKDYILTILYIGSEKDVQFIVDQLSGVSENKKP
;
A
#
# COMPACT_ATOMS: atom_id res chain seq x y z
N MET A 1 27.60 -56.05 -12.15
CA MET A 1 26.63 -55.34 -11.28
C MET A 1 27.19 -54.14 -10.52
N LYS A 2 28.36 -54.20 -9.84
CA LYS A 2 28.86 -53.06 -9.03
C LYS A 2 29.15 -51.78 -9.84
N ARG A 3 29.62 -51.87 -11.09
CA ARG A 3 29.92 -50.70 -11.94
C ARG A 3 28.68 -49.93 -12.42
N SER A 4 27.55 -50.60 -12.72
CA SER A 4 26.33 -49.89 -13.13
C SER A 4 25.63 -49.19 -11.96
N LEU A 5 25.76 -49.72 -10.74
CA LEU A 5 25.24 -49.07 -9.53
C LEU A 5 26.00 -47.78 -9.19
N VAL A 6 27.32 -47.76 -9.42
CA VAL A 6 28.15 -46.56 -9.23
C VAL A 6 27.79 -45.52 -10.29
N PHE A 7 27.72 -45.90 -11.57
CA PHE A 7 27.32 -44.99 -12.65
C PHE A 7 25.93 -44.39 -12.44
N ALA A 8 24.95 -45.21 -12.03
CA ALA A 8 23.59 -44.73 -11.72
C ALA A 8 23.57 -43.73 -10.56
N ARG A 9 24.35 -43.98 -9.49
CA ARG A 9 24.49 -43.04 -8.36
C ARG A 9 25.16 -41.75 -8.76
N THR A 10 26.23 -41.81 -9.56
CA THR A 10 26.92 -40.60 -10.04
C THR A 10 26.01 -39.77 -10.93
N PHE A 11 25.24 -40.41 -11.82
CA PHE A 11 24.28 -39.72 -12.69
C PHE A 11 23.13 -39.07 -11.91
N LEU A 12 22.64 -39.73 -10.85
CA LEU A 12 21.62 -39.18 -9.94
C LEU A 12 22.12 -37.97 -9.15
N ILE A 13 23.36 -38.03 -8.66
CA ILE A 13 24.00 -36.89 -7.97
C ILE A 13 24.19 -35.72 -8.95
N PHE A 14 24.65 -36.01 -10.17
CA PHE A 14 24.83 -34.98 -11.20
C PHE A 14 23.49 -34.36 -11.62
N SER A 15 22.43 -35.16 -11.78
CA SER A 15 21.09 -34.62 -12.06
C SER A 15 20.55 -33.79 -10.90
N TYR A 16 20.82 -34.17 -9.64
CA TYR A 16 20.48 -33.36 -8.47
C TYR A 16 21.22 -32.03 -8.49
N ILE A 17 22.53 -32.03 -8.75
CA ILE A 17 23.33 -30.79 -8.83
C ILE A 17 22.82 -29.88 -9.94
N ILE A 18 22.46 -30.43 -11.11
CA ILE A 18 21.94 -29.65 -12.23
C ILE A 18 20.57 -29.04 -11.90
N ILE A 19 19.62 -29.83 -11.37
CA ILE A 19 18.27 -29.37 -11.02
C ILE A 19 18.31 -28.31 -9.91
N PHE A 20 19.19 -28.49 -8.92
CA PHE A 20 19.35 -27.55 -7.82
C PHE A 20 20.15 -26.30 -8.23
N GLY A 21 21.11 -26.44 -9.16
CA GLY A 21 21.96 -25.35 -9.65
C GLY A 21 21.23 -24.31 -10.50
N TYR A 22 20.25 -24.73 -11.33
CA TYR A 22 19.50 -23.81 -12.20
C TYR A 22 18.58 -22.83 -11.46
N ASN A 23 18.23 -23.12 -10.21
CA ASN A 23 17.40 -22.26 -9.37
C ASN A 23 18.17 -21.73 -8.15
N CYS A 24 19.50 -21.75 -8.15
CA CYS A 24 20.25 -21.14 -7.07
C CYS A 24 20.02 -19.62 -7.07
N ALA A 25 19.62 -19.10 -5.91
CA ALA A 25 19.30 -17.68 -5.76
C ALA A 25 20.44 -16.74 -6.16
N ILE A 26 21.69 -17.20 -6.04
CA ILE A 26 22.90 -16.43 -6.37
C ILE A 26 23.05 -16.08 -7.86
N PHE A 27 22.45 -16.86 -8.77
CA PHE A 27 22.57 -16.60 -10.21
C PHE A 27 21.51 -15.62 -10.73
N ASN A 28 20.53 -15.27 -9.89
CA ASN A 28 19.59 -14.22 -10.22
C ASN A 28 20.17 -12.86 -9.84
N ARG A 29 20.38 -12.01 -10.84
CA ARG A 29 20.84 -10.63 -10.68
C ARG A 29 20.00 -9.81 -9.70
N ASN A 30 18.71 -10.12 -9.56
CA ASN A 30 17.80 -9.46 -8.61
C ASN A 30 18.17 -9.73 -7.14
N ASN A 31 18.92 -10.80 -6.86
CA ASN A 31 19.34 -11.20 -5.52
C ASN A 31 20.77 -10.73 -5.18
N THR A 32 21.44 -10.01 -6.08
CA THR A 32 22.82 -9.54 -5.92
C THR A 32 22.95 -8.01 -6.04
N PRO A 33 22.32 -7.23 -5.13
CA PRO A 33 22.30 -5.78 -5.22
C PRO A 33 23.67 -5.12 -5.08
N LEU A 34 24.59 -5.67 -4.27
CA LEU A 34 25.93 -5.13 -4.15
C LEU A 34 26.75 -5.35 -5.42
N ILE A 35 26.62 -6.52 -6.07
CA ILE A 35 27.22 -6.75 -7.39
C ILE A 35 26.70 -5.72 -8.40
N VAL A 36 25.39 -5.47 -8.42
CA VAL A 36 24.79 -4.47 -9.32
C VAL A 36 25.34 -3.07 -9.04
N GLN A 37 25.58 -2.71 -7.77
CA GLN A 37 26.20 -1.42 -7.43
C GLN A 37 27.65 -1.33 -7.89
N VAL A 38 28.43 -2.42 -7.79
CA VAL A 38 29.81 -2.49 -8.30
C VAL A 38 29.82 -2.34 -9.81
N GLU A 39 28.95 -3.05 -10.53
CA GLU A 39 28.81 -2.93 -11.98
C GLU A 39 28.47 -1.50 -12.41
N LYS A 40 27.58 -0.83 -11.67
CA LYS A 40 27.11 0.51 -12.02
C LYS A 40 28.15 1.61 -11.79
N HIS A 41 28.98 1.50 -10.74
CA HIS A 41 29.86 2.60 -10.32
C HIS A 41 31.35 2.33 -10.55
N LEU A 42 31.77 1.06 -10.63
CA LEU A 42 33.19 0.70 -10.70
C LEU A 42 33.61 0.08 -12.04
N VAL A 43 32.67 -0.37 -12.87
CA VAL A 43 32.98 -0.97 -14.17
C VAL A 43 32.83 0.09 -15.28
N PRO A 44 33.92 0.49 -15.95
CA PRO A 44 33.85 1.41 -17.09
C PRO A 44 33.04 0.82 -18.25
N GLU A 45 32.35 1.68 -19.01
CA GLU A 45 31.56 1.27 -20.18
C GLU A 45 32.44 0.91 -21.38
N GLU A 46 33.58 1.61 -21.54
CA GLU A 46 34.49 1.40 -22.67
C GLU A 46 35.39 0.15 -22.49
N PRO A 47 35.69 -0.61 -23.56
CA PRO A 47 36.42 -1.88 -23.47
C PRO A 47 37.84 -1.76 -22.89
N VAL A 48 38.60 -0.73 -23.30
CA VAL A 48 40.00 -0.56 -22.90
C VAL A 48 40.11 -0.14 -21.42
N PRO A 49 39.40 0.90 -20.94
CA PRO A 49 39.34 1.22 -19.52
C PRO A 49 38.84 0.06 -18.64
N LYS A 50 37.90 -0.74 -19.15
CA LYS A 50 37.38 -1.91 -18.44
C LYS A 50 38.46 -2.97 -18.17
N ILE A 51 39.30 -3.29 -19.15
CA ILE A 51 40.39 -4.27 -18.94
C ILE A 51 41.41 -3.72 -17.92
N ILE A 52 41.74 -2.43 -18.01
CA ILE A 52 42.70 -1.79 -17.11
C ILE A 52 42.18 -1.76 -15.67
N ALA A 53 40.88 -1.50 -15.48
CA ALA A 53 40.24 -1.46 -14.16
C ALA A 53 39.91 -2.86 -13.59
N ALA A 54 40.07 -3.94 -14.38
CA ALA A 54 39.70 -5.30 -13.98
C ALA A 54 40.36 -5.78 -12.68
N PRO A 55 41.66 -5.54 -12.42
CA PRO A 55 42.29 -5.91 -11.16
C PRO A 55 41.66 -5.24 -9.92
N LEU A 56 40.93 -4.14 -10.11
CA LEU A 56 40.23 -3.42 -9.03
C LEU A 56 38.80 -3.92 -8.86
N TYR A 57 37.97 -3.90 -9.91
CA TYR A 57 36.55 -4.21 -9.75
C TYR A 57 36.28 -5.72 -9.62
N ILE A 58 37.15 -6.61 -10.12
CA ILE A 58 36.91 -8.07 -9.99
C ILE A 58 36.97 -8.52 -8.52
N PRO A 59 38.01 -8.20 -7.72
CA PRO A 59 38.02 -8.56 -6.31
C PRO A 59 36.88 -7.91 -5.52
N ILE A 60 36.58 -6.64 -5.80
CA ILE A 60 35.48 -5.92 -5.14
C ILE A 60 34.13 -6.56 -5.48
N GLY A 61 33.91 -6.91 -6.75
CA GLY A 61 32.70 -7.60 -7.19
C GLY A 61 32.53 -8.98 -6.57
N LEU A 62 33.63 -9.72 -6.37
CA LEU A 62 33.60 -11.01 -5.70
C LEU A 62 33.22 -10.87 -4.21
N LEU A 63 33.82 -9.90 -3.51
CA LEU A 63 33.45 -9.58 -2.12
C LEU A 63 31.99 -9.14 -2.02
N ALA A 64 31.53 -8.28 -2.93
CA ALA A 64 30.14 -7.88 -3.02
C ALA A 64 29.21 -9.09 -3.22
N GLY A 65 29.59 -10.03 -4.09
CA GLY A 65 28.83 -11.26 -4.31
C GLY A 65 28.77 -12.18 -3.09
N LEU A 66 29.86 -12.29 -2.33
CA LEU A 66 29.86 -13.05 -1.06
C LEU A 66 28.97 -12.39 -0.02
N LEU A 67 29.01 -11.05 0.10
CA LEU A 67 28.13 -10.30 1.00
C LEU A 67 26.67 -10.44 0.59
N ASP A 68 26.39 -10.38 -0.72
CA ASP A 68 25.05 -10.60 -1.27
C ASP A 68 24.54 -11.99 -0.90
N LEU A 69 25.37 -13.03 -1.09
CA LEU A 69 25.00 -14.42 -0.81
C LEU A 69 24.74 -14.69 0.68
N PHE A 70 25.63 -14.25 1.56
CA PHE A 70 25.62 -14.67 2.97
C PHE A 70 24.88 -13.71 3.89
N LEU A 71 24.73 -12.44 3.51
CA LEU A 71 24.12 -11.42 4.37
C LEU A 71 22.91 -10.78 3.70
N VAL A 72 23.10 -10.13 2.55
CA VAL A 72 22.08 -9.23 1.99
C VAL A 72 20.85 -10.00 1.53
N HIS A 73 21.04 -11.07 0.74
CA HIS A 73 19.93 -11.88 0.24
C HIS A 73 19.15 -12.58 1.37
N PRO A 74 19.78 -13.27 2.35
CA PRO A 74 19.06 -13.82 3.50
C PRO A 74 18.25 -12.76 4.26
N ILE A 75 18.83 -11.59 4.53
CA ILE A 75 18.14 -10.50 5.23
C ILE A 75 16.91 -10.03 4.44
N MET A 76 17.04 -9.88 3.13
CA MET A 76 15.94 -9.46 2.25
C MET A 76 14.78 -10.47 2.22
N ARG A 77 15.03 -11.75 2.53
CA ARG A 77 14.01 -12.81 2.56
C ARG A 77 13.30 -12.95 3.91
N ILE A 78 13.80 -12.34 4.98
CA ILE A 78 13.18 -12.36 6.32
C ILE A 78 11.69 -11.96 6.30
N PRO A 79 11.27 -10.86 5.63
CA PRO A 79 9.87 -10.45 5.68
C PRO A 79 8.92 -11.45 5.03
N ASN A 80 9.36 -12.12 3.96
CA ASN A 80 8.56 -13.14 3.29
C ASN A 80 8.44 -14.39 4.16
N ALA A 81 9.56 -14.86 4.73
CA ALA A 81 9.55 -16.00 5.64
C ALA A 81 8.69 -15.73 6.89
N TYR A 82 8.70 -14.50 7.38
CA TYR A 82 7.83 -14.07 8.46
C TYR A 82 6.35 -14.14 8.06
N GLN A 83 5.98 -13.55 6.92
CA GLN A 83 4.60 -13.56 6.43
C GLN A 83 4.08 -14.99 6.20
N ASP A 84 4.91 -15.85 5.62
CA ASP A 84 4.55 -17.25 5.38
C ASP A 84 4.36 -17.99 6.70
N THR A 85 5.26 -17.81 7.67
CA THR A 85 5.13 -18.40 9.01
C THR A 85 3.82 -17.98 9.69
N ILE A 86 3.47 -16.69 9.61
CA ILE A 86 2.19 -16.19 10.14
C ILE A 86 1.01 -16.82 9.40
N SER A 87 1.06 -16.88 8.07
CA SER A 87 -0.02 -17.44 7.25
C SER A 87 -0.27 -18.93 7.53
N ILE A 88 0.80 -19.69 7.79
CA ILE A 88 0.75 -21.14 8.00
C ILE A 88 0.30 -21.47 9.43
N LEU A 89 0.87 -20.80 10.45
CA LEU A 89 0.72 -21.20 11.85
C LEU A 89 -0.25 -20.34 12.65
N TRP A 90 -0.47 -19.09 12.24
CA TRP A 90 -1.15 -18.08 13.06
C TRP A 90 -2.46 -17.56 12.43
N THR A 91 -2.62 -17.66 11.11
CA THR A 91 -3.85 -17.25 10.42
C THR A 91 -4.96 -18.28 10.61
N PRO A 92 -6.09 -17.90 11.22
CA PRO A 92 -7.19 -18.83 11.51
C PRO A 92 -7.89 -19.28 10.22
N ARG A 93 -8.14 -20.58 10.10
CA ARG A 93 -9.03 -21.12 9.06
C ARG A 93 -10.49 -20.89 9.42
N PRO A 94 -11.39 -20.61 8.45
CA PRO A 94 -12.80 -20.33 8.71
C PRO A 94 -13.53 -21.45 9.48
N GLU A 95 -13.03 -22.68 9.35
CA GLU A 95 -13.60 -23.90 9.93
C GLU A 95 -13.27 -24.08 11.42
N ASN A 96 -12.25 -23.40 11.94
CA ASN A 96 -11.75 -23.60 13.29
C ASN A 96 -12.45 -22.66 14.29
N ARG A 97 -13.26 -23.23 15.19
CA ARG A 97 -13.88 -22.50 16.32
C ARG A 97 -12.85 -22.19 17.41
N TYR A 98 -13.21 -21.28 18.33
CA TYR A 98 -12.32 -20.72 19.36
C TYR A 98 -11.52 -21.76 20.17
N VAL A 99 -12.18 -22.83 20.64
CA VAL A 99 -11.53 -23.86 21.47
C VAL A 99 -10.46 -24.63 20.70
N THR A 100 -10.76 -25.04 19.47
CA THR A 100 -9.80 -25.69 18.58
C THR A 100 -8.59 -24.79 18.33
N ARG A 101 -8.80 -23.48 18.14
CA ARG A 101 -7.72 -22.51 17.97
C ARG A 101 -6.80 -22.43 19.20
N MET A 102 -7.38 -22.40 20.40
CA MET A 102 -6.60 -22.35 21.65
C MET A 102 -5.79 -23.63 21.86
N ALA A 103 -6.33 -24.79 21.48
CA ALA A 103 -5.63 -26.07 21.58
C ALA A 103 -4.38 -26.15 20.67
N PHE A 104 -4.37 -25.44 19.54
CA PHE A 104 -3.23 -25.43 18.62
C PHE A 104 -2.15 -24.39 18.94
N LEU A 105 -2.41 -23.41 19.83
CA LEU A 105 -1.45 -22.36 20.16
C LEU A 105 -0.09 -22.87 20.64
N PRO A 106 0.02 -23.87 21.53
CA PRO A 106 1.32 -24.39 21.97
C PRO A 106 2.13 -24.94 20.79
N PHE A 107 1.47 -25.61 19.84
CA PHE A 107 2.12 -26.13 18.63
C PHE A 107 2.54 -25.01 17.69
N SER A 108 1.70 -23.99 17.48
CA SER A 108 2.06 -22.82 16.65
C SER A 108 3.30 -22.11 17.20
N VAL A 109 3.39 -21.91 18.53
CA VAL A 109 4.56 -21.32 19.18
C VAL A 109 5.81 -22.19 18.97
N LEU A 110 5.70 -23.50 19.21
CA LEU A 110 6.83 -24.43 19.08
C LEU A 110 7.33 -24.57 17.63
N LEU A 111 6.41 -24.55 16.65
CA LEU A 111 6.74 -24.73 15.23
C LEU A 111 7.17 -23.42 14.55
N THR A 112 6.86 -22.25 15.12
CA THR A 112 7.22 -20.94 14.56
C THR A 112 8.70 -20.84 14.16
N PRO A 113 9.70 -21.12 15.05
CA PRO A 113 11.10 -21.03 14.65
C PRO A 113 11.46 -22.03 13.56
N VAL A 114 10.91 -23.24 13.59
CA VAL A 114 11.20 -24.30 12.61
C VAL A 114 10.71 -23.90 11.22
N ILE A 115 9.47 -23.44 11.12
CA ILE A 115 8.87 -23.00 9.85
C ILE A 115 9.58 -21.74 9.35
N PHE A 116 9.84 -20.77 10.22
CA PHE A 116 10.52 -19.52 9.85
C PHE A 116 11.92 -19.76 9.30
N PHE A 117 12.78 -20.48 10.05
CA PHE A 117 14.14 -20.76 9.58
C PHE A 117 14.14 -21.69 8.37
N GLY A 118 13.25 -22.69 8.34
CA GLY A 118 13.10 -23.58 7.19
C GLY A 118 12.80 -22.81 5.91
N ASP A 119 11.79 -21.93 5.94
CA ASP A 119 11.43 -21.11 4.78
C ASP A 119 12.53 -20.09 4.43
N LEU A 120 13.13 -19.44 5.44
CA LEU A 120 14.21 -18.49 5.24
C LEU A 120 15.42 -19.14 4.55
N PHE A 121 15.89 -20.31 5.02
CA PHE A 121 17.02 -21.01 4.41
C PHE A 121 16.68 -21.53 3.03
N PHE A 122 15.46 -22.07 2.85
CA PHE A 122 15.03 -22.58 1.56
C PHE A 122 14.99 -21.46 0.51
N ARG A 123 14.44 -20.29 0.84
CA ARG A 123 14.42 -19.11 -0.06
C ARG A 123 15.76 -18.41 -0.20
N SER A 124 16.64 -18.56 0.79
CA SER A 124 18.02 -18.06 0.69
C SER A 124 18.84 -18.91 -0.29
N ALA A 125 18.61 -20.23 -0.31
CA ALA A 125 19.29 -21.15 -1.21
C ALA A 125 18.67 -21.19 -2.62
N PHE A 126 17.35 -21.14 -2.71
CA PHE A 126 16.59 -21.32 -3.95
C PHE A 126 15.76 -20.10 -4.33
N ASP A 127 15.79 -19.78 -5.62
CA ASP A 127 14.98 -18.73 -6.21
C ASP A 127 13.56 -19.21 -6.52
N VAL A 128 12.76 -19.39 -5.47
CA VAL A 128 11.41 -20.01 -5.60
C VAL A 128 10.35 -19.01 -6.05
N ASN A 129 10.61 -17.70 -5.96
CA ASN A 129 9.63 -16.65 -6.29
C ASN A 129 10.10 -15.64 -7.35
N GLY A 130 11.33 -15.73 -7.88
CA GLY A 130 11.84 -14.93 -9.03
C GLY A 130 11.96 -13.40 -8.81
N ASN A 131 11.20 -12.85 -7.88
CA ASN A 131 11.12 -11.44 -7.54
C ASN A 131 11.38 -11.29 -6.04
N VAL A 132 12.46 -10.61 -5.72
CA VAL A 132 12.40 -9.67 -4.60
C VAL A 132 11.58 -8.49 -5.11
N ASP A 133 10.67 -7.94 -4.30
CA ASP A 133 10.00 -6.69 -4.64
C ASP A 133 11.07 -5.63 -4.93
N ARG A 134 11.40 -5.41 -6.21
CA ARG A 134 12.40 -4.43 -6.64
C ARG A 134 12.10 -3.04 -6.09
N ALA A 135 10.83 -2.75 -5.83
CA ALA A 135 10.36 -1.57 -5.11
C ALA A 135 11.02 -1.34 -3.74
N ARG A 136 11.67 -2.35 -3.16
CA ARG A 136 12.35 -2.27 -1.85
C ARG A 136 13.87 -2.02 -1.96
N ILE A 137 14.49 -2.19 -3.14
CA ILE A 137 15.96 -2.12 -3.32
C ILE A 137 16.36 -1.15 -4.44
N GLU A 138 15.57 -1.08 -5.52
CA GLU A 138 15.70 0.02 -6.46
C GLU A 138 15.22 1.26 -5.71
N GLU A 139 16.17 2.08 -5.24
CA GLU A 139 15.96 3.52 -5.24
C GLU A 139 15.62 3.86 -6.67
N ASP A 140 14.32 3.87 -6.98
CA ASP A 140 13.76 4.52 -8.15
C ASP A 140 14.56 5.82 -8.28
N PRO A 141 15.29 6.06 -9.40
CA PRO A 141 16.08 7.27 -9.53
C PRO A 141 15.13 8.38 -9.14
N ILE A 142 15.47 9.17 -8.11
CA ILE A 142 14.61 10.25 -7.62
C ILE A 142 14.35 11.12 -8.85
N LYS A 143 13.27 10.84 -9.58
CA LYS A 143 12.78 11.64 -10.68
C LYS A 143 12.36 12.86 -9.94
N GLN A 144 13.27 13.83 -9.83
CA GLN A 144 13.15 15.06 -9.06
C GLN A 144 11.70 15.53 -9.23
N VAL A 145 10.86 15.20 -8.25
CA VAL A 145 9.46 15.57 -8.33
C VAL A 145 9.55 17.06 -8.13
N LYS A 146 9.36 17.82 -9.21
CA LYS A 146 9.37 19.28 -9.14
C LYS A 146 8.56 19.69 -7.91
N PRO A 147 9.08 20.59 -7.06
CA PRO A 147 8.34 21.07 -5.90
C PRO A 147 6.91 21.42 -6.34
N ILE A 148 5.91 21.03 -5.57
CA ILE A 148 4.50 21.23 -5.95
C ILE A 148 4.21 22.70 -6.29
N GLN A 149 4.91 23.65 -5.66
CA GLN A 149 4.83 25.07 -5.98
C GLN A 149 5.23 25.37 -7.43
N GLN A 150 6.29 24.73 -7.93
CA GLN A 150 6.72 24.84 -9.31
C GLN A 150 5.75 24.15 -10.27
N ALA A 151 5.25 22.97 -9.92
CA ALA A 151 4.24 22.27 -10.73
C ALA A 151 2.93 23.08 -10.84
N LEU A 152 2.52 23.76 -9.77
CA LEU A 152 1.38 24.65 -9.75
C LEU A 152 1.63 25.94 -10.55
N ALA A 153 2.84 26.49 -10.53
CA ALA A 153 3.21 27.66 -11.33
C ALA A 153 3.22 27.34 -12.83
N GLU A 154 3.74 26.17 -13.21
CA GLU A 154 3.81 25.69 -14.59
C GLU A 154 2.49 25.08 -15.10
N ASN A 155 1.46 24.99 -14.25
CA ASN A 155 0.19 24.32 -14.53
C ASN A 155 0.35 22.88 -15.06
N ASN A 156 1.36 22.17 -14.54
CA ASN A 156 1.72 20.84 -15.01
C ASN A 156 0.80 19.78 -14.38
N ARG A 157 -0.29 19.48 -15.07
CA ARG A 157 -1.31 18.50 -14.64
C ARG A 157 -0.73 17.16 -14.19
N ALA A 158 0.20 16.59 -14.97
CA ALA A 158 0.77 15.27 -14.66
C ALA A 158 1.59 15.29 -13.37
N ALA A 159 2.36 16.34 -13.13
CA ALA A 159 3.11 16.52 -11.89
C ALA A 159 2.19 16.73 -10.68
N ILE A 160 1.10 17.48 -10.85
CA ILE A 160 0.10 17.70 -9.80
C ILE A 160 -0.58 16.39 -9.41
N LEU A 161 -1.04 15.59 -10.39
CA LEU A 161 -1.65 14.28 -10.12
C LEU A 161 -0.68 13.31 -9.45
N LYS A 162 0.58 13.28 -9.90
CA LYS A 162 1.62 12.45 -9.28
C LYS A 162 1.86 12.86 -7.82
N TRP A 163 1.83 14.15 -7.52
CA TRP A 163 1.96 14.64 -6.16
C TRP A 163 0.71 14.36 -5.31
N LEU A 164 -0.48 14.46 -5.88
CA LEU A 164 -1.73 14.20 -5.17
C LEU A 164 -1.92 12.71 -4.83
N THR A 165 -1.37 11.82 -5.65
CA THR A 165 -1.39 10.36 -5.42
C THR A 165 -0.27 9.87 -4.51
N SER A 166 0.73 10.71 -4.18
CA SER A 166 1.81 10.33 -3.29
C SER A 166 1.36 10.31 -1.82
N TYR A 167 1.92 9.38 -1.05
CA TYR A 167 1.71 9.26 0.40
C TYR A 167 2.41 10.34 1.24
N SER A 168 3.00 11.36 0.61
CA SER A 168 3.71 12.42 1.34
C SER A 168 2.73 13.26 2.15
N TYR A 169 3.11 13.61 3.39
CA TYR A 169 2.40 14.59 4.20
C TYR A 169 2.20 15.88 3.39
N SER A 170 1.01 16.46 3.48
CA SER A 170 0.65 17.70 2.81
C SER A 170 0.00 18.66 3.78
N GLU A 171 0.34 19.94 3.66
CA GLU A 171 -0.36 20.98 4.41
C GLU A 171 -1.82 21.08 3.95
N PRO A 172 -2.80 21.14 4.88
CA PRO A 172 -4.21 21.30 4.54
C PRO A 172 -4.49 22.51 3.64
N GLU A 173 -3.83 23.65 3.90
CA GLU A 173 -4.03 24.89 3.14
C GLU A 173 -3.61 24.75 1.68
N LEU A 174 -2.50 24.06 1.43
CA LEU A 174 -2.06 23.78 0.06
C LEU A 174 -3.11 22.94 -0.68
N SER A 175 -3.63 21.89 -0.04
CA SER A 175 -4.66 21.03 -0.65
C SER A 175 -5.93 21.81 -0.95
N ARG A 176 -6.34 22.72 -0.06
CA ARG A 176 -7.46 23.65 -0.28
C ARG A 176 -7.21 24.55 -1.49
N SER A 177 -6.03 25.17 -1.57
CA SER A 177 -5.68 26.06 -2.69
C SER A 177 -5.73 25.34 -4.05
N ILE A 178 -5.40 24.05 -4.08
CA ILE A 178 -5.47 23.22 -5.30
C ILE A 178 -6.93 22.99 -5.68
N ILE A 179 -7.82 22.70 -4.73
CA ILE A 179 -9.25 22.55 -5.00
C ILE A 179 -9.83 23.83 -5.61
N ASP A 180 -9.48 24.99 -5.04
CA ASP A 180 -9.99 26.29 -5.49
C ASP A 180 -9.42 26.71 -6.86
N LYS A 181 -8.16 26.34 -7.15
CA LYS A 181 -7.50 26.66 -8.42
C LYS A 181 -7.99 25.80 -9.60
N TYR A 182 -8.49 24.60 -9.34
CA TYR A 182 -8.87 23.63 -10.38
C TYR A 182 -10.35 23.22 -10.29
N PRO A 183 -11.32 24.16 -10.37
CA PRO A 183 -12.74 23.85 -10.20
C PRO A 183 -13.30 22.85 -11.24
N GLU A 184 -12.76 22.90 -12.47
CA GLU A 184 -13.21 22.09 -13.61
C GLU A 184 -12.55 20.70 -13.69
N ASP A 185 -11.41 20.48 -13.02
CA ASP A 185 -10.73 19.19 -13.06
C ASP A 185 -11.20 18.29 -11.91
N ALA A 186 -12.20 17.46 -12.19
CA ALA A 186 -12.82 16.57 -11.22
C ALA A 186 -11.82 15.59 -10.58
N GLU A 187 -10.79 15.15 -11.32
CA GLU A 187 -9.79 14.21 -10.81
C GLU A 187 -8.84 14.89 -9.82
N ILE A 188 -8.29 16.05 -10.20
CA ILE A 188 -7.45 16.87 -9.31
C ILE A 188 -8.22 17.23 -8.06
N ARG A 189 -9.47 17.71 -8.19
CA ARG A 189 -10.32 18.06 -7.05
C ARG A 189 -10.55 16.89 -6.12
N ARG A 190 -10.93 15.74 -6.65
CA ARG A 190 -11.20 14.54 -5.85
C ARG A 190 -9.97 14.12 -5.05
N LEU A 191 -8.80 14.08 -5.70
CA LEU A 191 -7.56 13.69 -5.04
C LEU A 191 -7.09 14.74 -4.03
N ALA A 192 -7.20 16.03 -4.36
CA ALA A 192 -6.87 17.12 -3.44
C ALA A 192 -7.80 17.13 -2.22
N LEU A 193 -9.09 16.86 -2.41
CA LEU A 193 -10.06 16.71 -1.34
C LEU A 193 -9.74 15.50 -0.46
N GLN A 194 -9.42 14.36 -1.06
CA GLN A 194 -9.00 13.15 -0.34
C GLN A 194 -7.77 13.43 0.53
N LYS A 195 -6.77 14.12 -0.02
CA LYS A 195 -5.55 14.49 0.71
C LYS A 195 -5.84 15.48 1.82
N LEU A 196 -6.66 16.51 1.56
CA LEU A 196 -7.12 17.49 2.55
C LEU A 196 -7.77 16.76 3.73
N VAL A 197 -8.87 16.03 3.49
CA VAL A 197 -9.62 15.39 4.59
C VAL A 197 -8.80 14.32 5.31
N GLY A 198 -7.87 13.66 4.62
CA GLY A 198 -6.96 12.68 5.23
C GLY A 198 -6.09 13.29 6.34
N THR A 199 -5.77 14.58 6.24
CA THR A 199 -4.92 15.30 7.20
C THR A 199 -5.69 16.02 8.32
N LEU A 200 -7.02 16.12 8.22
CA LEU A 200 -7.84 16.84 9.20
C LEU A 200 -8.06 16.03 10.49
N ASN A 201 -7.97 16.72 11.62
CA ASN A 201 -8.28 16.23 12.97
C ASN A 201 -9.16 17.24 13.71
N ASP A 202 -9.57 16.93 14.95
CA ASP A 202 -10.48 17.77 15.74
C ASP A 202 -9.98 19.22 15.94
N LYS A 203 -8.67 19.47 15.87
CA LYS A 203 -8.08 20.81 16.02
C LYS A 203 -8.05 21.59 14.71
N THR A 204 -7.78 20.93 13.60
CA THR A 204 -7.64 21.59 12.29
C THR A 204 -8.96 21.69 11.55
N PHE A 205 -9.85 20.71 11.72
CA PHE A 205 -11.13 20.62 11.02
C PHE A 205 -12.02 21.85 11.12
N PRO A 206 -12.21 22.51 12.30
CA PRO A 206 -13.08 23.68 12.41
C PRO A 206 -12.70 24.83 11.46
N LYS A 207 -11.42 24.94 11.06
CA LYS A 207 -10.97 25.97 10.10
C LYS A 207 -11.43 25.71 8.67
N PHE A 208 -11.70 24.46 8.33
CA PHE A 208 -12.04 24.01 6.97
C PHE A 208 -13.50 23.60 6.84
N GLU A 209 -14.21 23.41 7.95
CA GLU A 209 -15.58 22.89 8.01
C GLU A 209 -16.52 23.65 7.05
N ASP A 210 -16.47 24.97 7.05
CA ASP A 210 -17.33 25.82 6.20
C ASP A 210 -17.07 25.60 4.71
N SER A 211 -15.79 25.48 4.35
CA SER A 211 -15.37 25.20 2.98
C SER A 211 -15.83 23.82 2.53
N LEU A 212 -15.67 22.81 3.40
CA LEU A 212 -16.05 21.43 3.13
C LEU A 212 -17.57 21.27 2.97
N VAL A 213 -18.35 21.94 3.81
CA VAL A 213 -19.81 21.99 3.68
C VAL A 213 -20.20 22.63 2.34
N GLY A 214 -19.49 23.67 1.90
CA GLY A 214 -19.70 24.30 0.60
C GLY A 214 -19.36 23.43 -0.62
N TYR A 215 -18.75 22.26 -0.44
CA TYR A 215 -18.50 21.30 -1.52
C TYR A 215 -19.55 20.18 -1.62
N LEU A 216 -20.49 20.09 -0.67
CA LEU A 216 -21.56 19.09 -0.70
C LEU A 216 -22.44 19.25 -1.95
N ASN A 217 -22.94 18.13 -2.48
CA ASN A 217 -23.89 18.06 -3.60
C ASN A 217 -23.37 18.65 -4.91
N LYS A 218 -22.05 18.78 -5.07
CA LYS A 218 -21.42 19.20 -6.33
C LYS A 218 -20.97 18.02 -7.18
N ASP A 219 -20.56 16.93 -6.56
CA ASP A 219 -20.03 15.73 -7.22
C ASP A 219 -20.22 14.50 -6.31
N PRO A 220 -20.86 13.41 -6.79
CA PRO A 220 -21.12 12.23 -5.96
C PRO A 220 -19.86 11.56 -5.37
N GLN A 221 -18.73 11.60 -6.09
CA GLN A 221 -17.48 11.01 -5.59
C GLN A 221 -16.89 11.85 -4.46
N SER A 222 -16.95 13.17 -4.59
CA SER A 222 -16.55 14.13 -3.55
C SER A 222 -17.45 14.00 -2.32
N ASP A 223 -18.76 13.83 -2.51
CA ASP A 223 -19.71 13.66 -1.40
C ASP A 223 -19.34 12.45 -0.53
N ARG A 224 -18.99 11.30 -1.11
CA ARG A 224 -18.57 10.12 -0.33
C ARG A 224 -17.37 10.42 0.58
N ILE A 225 -16.42 11.22 0.10
CA ILE A 225 -15.24 11.66 0.85
C ILE A 225 -15.66 12.61 2.00
N LEU A 226 -16.51 13.59 1.69
CA LEU A 226 -17.03 14.57 2.65
C LEU A 226 -17.85 13.92 3.77
N LEU A 227 -18.79 13.04 3.42
CA LEU A 227 -19.61 12.29 4.38
C LEU A 227 -18.75 11.40 5.27
N GLY A 228 -17.65 10.85 4.75
CA GLY A 228 -16.66 10.12 5.55
C GLY A 228 -16.03 10.98 6.64
N VAL A 229 -15.54 12.18 6.29
CA VAL A 229 -14.89 13.07 7.27
C VAL A 229 -15.88 13.65 8.28
N PHE A 230 -17.10 14.00 7.86
CA PHE A 230 -18.12 14.54 8.76
C PHE A 230 -18.59 13.53 9.80
N ARG A 231 -18.70 12.24 9.42
CA ARG A 231 -18.95 11.15 10.38
C ARG A 231 -17.78 10.97 11.34
N ARG A 232 -16.55 10.92 10.81
CA ARG A 232 -15.34 10.71 11.62
C ARG A 232 -15.16 11.80 12.68
N LEU A 233 -15.52 13.04 12.35
CA LEU A 233 -15.30 14.22 13.19
C LEU A 233 -16.59 14.78 13.80
N TYR A 234 -17.70 14.03 13.74
CA TYR A 234 -19.00 14.36 14.37
C TYR A 234 -19.49 15.80 14.13
N SER A 235 -19.39 16.28 12.89
CA SER A 235 -19.71 17.68 12.55
C SER A 235 -21.22 17.96 12.61
N LYS A 236 -21.65 18.68 13.66
CA LYS A 236 -23.05 19.13 13.81
C LYS A 236 -23.45 20.10 12.71
N LYS A 237 -22.54 20.98 12.27
CA LYS A 237 -22.78 21.94 11.20
C LYS A 237 -23.01 21.24 9.86
N ALA A 238 -22.22 20.20 9.55
CA ALA A 238 -22.45 19.39 8.37
C ALA A 238 -23.77 18.62 8.45
N SER A 239 -24.14 18.08 9.61
CA SER A 239 -25.44 17.42 9.82
C SER A 239 -26.61 18.32 9.42
N GLU A 240 -26.61 19.57 9.89
CA GLU A 240 -27.65 20.56 9.54
C GLU A 240 -27.68 20.88 8.04
N ALA A 241 -26.51 21.07 7.42
CA ALA A 241 -26.42 21.36 5.99
C ALA A 241 -26.90 20.17 5.12
N ILE A 242 -26.48 18.95 5.47
CA ILE A 242 -26.91 17.70 4.83
C ILE A 242 -28.43 17.53 4.98
N LEU A 243 -28.99 17.82 6.16
CA LEU A 243 -30.42 17.74 6.40
C LEU A 243 -31.20 18.71 5.51
N ASN A 244 -30.72 19.94 5.34
CA ASN A 244 -31.35 20.92 4.45
C ASN A 244 -31.32 20.49 2.98
N LEU A 245 -30.23 19.86 2.52
CA LEU A 245 -30.12 19.31 1.18
C LEU A 245 -31.12 18.16 0.94
N VAL A 246 -31.28 17.27 1.93
CA VAL A 246 -32.26 16.17 1.88
C VAL A 246 -33.69 16.72 1.88
N ARG A 247 -34.00 17.69 2.75
CA ARG A 247 -35.32 18.33 2.85
C ARG A 247 -35.77 18.99 1.55
N THR A 248 -34.86 19.73 0.91
CA THR A 248 -35.13 20.46 -0.33
C THR A 248 -35.13 19.58 -1.58
N ARG A 249 -34.91 18.26 -1.43
CA ARG A 249 -34.81 17.28 -2.53
C ARG A 249 -33.77 17.66 -3.58
N GLN A 250 -32.73 18.40 -3.17
CA GLN A 250 -31.62 18.79 -4.04
C GLN A 250 -30.62 17.66 -4.26
N VAL A 251 -30.81 16.52 -3.59
CA VAL A 251 -29.93 15.34 -3.63
C VAL A 251 -30.58 14.22 -4.43
N SER A 252 -29.78 13.50 -5.23
CA SER A 252 -30.26 12.31 -5.94
C SER A 252 -30.77 11.24 -4.96
N LYS A 253 -31.69 10.38 -5.40
CA LYS A 253 -32.20 9.29 -4.54
C LYS A 253 -31.10 8.35 -4.04
N GLU A 254 -30.06 8.16 -4.86
CA GLU A 254 -28.90 7.33 -4.51
C GLU A 254 -28.08 7.98 -3.39
N ASN A 255 -27.77 9.28 -3.50
CA ASN A 255 -27.00 10.00 -2.50
C ASN A 255 -27.81 10.30 -1.23
N ALA A 256 -29.14 10.44 -1.33
CA ALA A 256 -30.00 10.74 -0.18
C ALA A 256 -29.87 9.70 0.94
N LYS A 257 -29.68 8.42 0.59
CA LYS A 257 -29.44 7.35 1.56
C LYS A 257 -28.15 7.59 2.35
N ASP A 258 -27.05 7.90 1.67
CA ASP A 258 -25.75 8.12 2.31
C ASP A 258 -25.75 9.38 3.18
N TYR A 259 -26.50 10.40 2.76
CA TYR A 259 -26.72 11.64 3.50
C TYR A 259 -27.50 11.39 4.79
N ILE A 260 -28.63 10.67 4.71
CA ILE A 260 -29.44 10.27 5.88
C ILE A 260 -28.61 9.43 6.84
N LEU A 261 -27.87 8.43 6.35
CA LEU A 261 -26.99 7.61 7.18
C LEU A 261 -25.94 8.47 7.88
N THR A 262 -25.40 9.49 7.21
CA THR A 262 -24.42 10.40 7.82
C THR A 262 -25.01 11.21 8.96
N ILE A 263 -26.24 11.75 8.80
CA ILE A 263 -26.95 12.46 9.88
C ILE A 263 -27.15 11.54 11.10
N LEU A 264 -27.62 10.31 10.86
CA LEU A 264 -27.83 9.32 11.92
C LEU A 264 -26.53 8.96 12.66
N TYR A 265 -25.41 8.84 11.92
CA TYR A 265 -24.10 8.56 12.51
C TYR A 265 -23.54 9.73 13.33
N ILE A 266 -23.76 10.96 12.88
CA ILE A 266 -23.34 12.16 13.63
C ILE A 266 -24.14 12.26 14.94
N GLY A 267 -25.40 11.82 14.94
CA GLY A 267 -26.19 11.67 16.16
C GLY A 267 -26.68 13.00 16.75
N SER A 268 -26.87 14.02 15.92
CA SER A 268 -27.51 15.27 16.33
C SER A 268 -28.98 15.02 16.66
N GLU A 269 -29.35 15.07 17.94
CA GLU A 269 -30.69 14.72 18.45
C GLU A 269 -31.82 15.38 17.65
N LYS A 270 -31.68 16.69 17.37
CA LYS A 270 -32.67 17.47 16.60
C LYS A 270 -32.84 16.95 15.17
N ASP A 271 -31.74 16.57 14.52
CA ASP A 271 -31.74 16.14 13.12
C ASP A 271 -32.24 14.69 13.00
N VAL A 272 -31.87 13.83 13.96
CA VAL A 272 -32.35 12.45 14.06
C VAL A 272 -33.85 12.43 14.31
N GLN A 273 -34.35 13.24 15.26
CA GLN A 273 -35.77 13.32 15.56
C GLN A 273 -36.58 13.70 14.32
N PHE A 274 -36.10 14.69 13.56
CA PHE A 274 -36.77 15.09 12.32
C PHE A 274 -36.87 13.95 11.29
N ILE A 275 -35.81 13.15 11.12
CA ILE A 275 -35.82 12.01 10.19
C ILE A 275 -36.84 10.96 10.66
N VAL A 276 -36.88 10.67 11.96
CA VAL A 276 -37.82 9.72 12.56
C VAL A 276 -39.27 10.18 12.37
N ASP A 277 -39.55 11.46 12.59
CA ASP A 277 -40.90 12.04 12.42
C ASP A 277 -41.36 11.92 10.95
N GLN A 278 -40.48 12.21 10.00
CA GLN A 278 -40.79 12.08 8.56
C GLN A 278 -41.09 10.63 8.16
N LEU A 279 -40.31 9.66 8.65
CA LEU A 279 -40.55 8.24 8.36
C LEU A 279 -41.84 7.74 9.01
N SER A 280 -42.16 8.22 10.22
CA SER A 280 -43.36 7.84 10.96
C SER A 280 -44.63 8.38 10.28
N GLY A 281 -44.63 9.63 9.82
CA GLY A 281 -45.76 10.23 9.08
C GLY A 281 -46.01 9.60 7.70
N VAL A 282 -44.98 9.04 7.04
CA VAL A 282 -45.15 8.25 5.80
C VAL A 282 -45.84 6.91 6.07
N SER A 283 -45.68 6.34 7.27
CA SER A 283 -46.34 5.08 7.64
C SER A 283 -47.83 5.26 7.96
N GLU A 284 -48.23 6.41 8.51
CA GLU A 284 -49.63 6.71 8.82
C GLU A 284 -50.48 7.00 7.57
N ASN A 285 -49.89 7.65 6.55
CA ASN A 285 -50.54 7.93 5.27
C ASN A 285 -50.62 6.71 4.31
N LYS A 286 -50.15 5.54 4.75
CA LYS A 286 -50.23 4.26 4.02
C LYS A 286 -51.11 3.23 4.75
N LYS A 287 -52.11 3.67 5.51
CA LYS A 287 -53.24 2.78 5.85
C LYS A 287 -54.09 2.56 4.58
N PRO A 288 -54.57 1.33 4.34
CA PRO A 288 -55.20 0.91 3.09
C PRO A 288 -56.44 1.70 2.71
#